data_AF-Q1ZQF1-F1
#
_entry.id   AF-Q1ZQF1-F1
#
_cell.length_a   1.000
_cell.length_b   1.000
_cell.length_c   1.000
_cell.angle_alpha   90.00
_cell.angle_beta   90.00
_cell.angle_gamma   90.00
#
_symmetry.space_group_name_H-M   'P 1'
#
loop_
_entity.id
_entity.type
_entity.pdbx_description
1 polymer ?
#
loop_
_entity_poly.entity_id
_entity_poly.type
_entity_poly.pdbx_seq_one_letter_code
_entity_poly.pdbx_strand_id
1 'polypeptide(L)'
;MYFYAKVRMLINILLCVTEYRVIEIGKIGLIESGDDEGSQVKVLDDSELTGGFLILTGKNLSDPNSEAFDSWVENIEELHGYFKESNWVIKWL
;
A
#
# COMPACT_ATOMS: atom_id res chain seq x y z
N MET A 1 30.25 32.26 -17.06
CA MET A 1 30.02 31.49 -15.82
C MET A 1 29.04 32.26 -14.96
N TYR A 2 27.73 31.95 -15.06
CA TYR A 2 26.66 32.20 -14.06
C TYR A 2 25.36 31.64 -14.67
N PHE A 3 25.16 30.32 -14.58
CA PHE A 3 23.94 29.63 -15.01
C PHE A 3 23.34 28.81 -13.85
N TYR A 4 23.36 29.38 -12.64
CA TYR A 4 23.05 28.66 -11.40
C TYR A 4 21.89 29.27 -10.57
N ALA A 5 21.05 30.12 -11.18
CA ALA A 5 19.99 30.82 -10.43
C ALA A 5 18.57 30.66 -10.99
N LYS A 6 18.33 29.84 -12.03
CA LYS A 6 16.99 29.72 -12.66
C LYS A 6 16.41 28.30 -12.73
N VAL A 7 16.96 27.36 -11.96
CA VAL A 7 16.43 25.98 -11.87
C VAL A 7 15.92 25.64 -10.46
N ARG A 8 16.07 26.53 -9.48
CA ARG A 8 15.81 26.22 -8.06
C ARG A 8 14.41 26.60 -7.55
N MET A 9 13.54 27.17 -8.39
CA MET A 9 12.22 27.65 -7.95
C MET A 9 11.04 26.79 -8.44
N LEU A 10 11.22 25.97 -9.50
CA LEU A 10 10.16 25.12 -10.04
C LEU A 10 10.18 23.68 -9.48
N ILE A 11 11.27 23.26 -8.84
CA ILE A 11 11.37 21.91 -8.25
C ILE A 11 10.61 21.80 -6.91
N ASN A 12 10.34 22.92 -6.23
CA ASN A 12 9.70 22.91 -4.90
C ASN A 12 8.16 22.99 -4.92
N ILE A 13 7.51 23.12 -6.08
CA ILE A 13 6.03 23.11 -6.17
C ILE A 13 5.51 21.73 -6.63
N LEU A 14 6.36 20.88 -7.22
CA LEU A 14 5.95 19.56 -7.72
C LEU A 14 6.13 18.42 -6.70
N LEU A 15 6.67 18.69 -5.50
CA LEU A 15 6.83 17.69 -4.43
C LEU A 15 5.64 17.66 -3.44
N CYS A 16 4.56 18.40 -3.70
CA CYS A 16 3.36 18.43 -2.85
C CYS A 16 2.23 17.49 -3.33
N VAL A 17 2.55 16.46 -4.14
CA VAL A 17 1.53 15.48 -4.55
C VAL A 17 2.10 14.08 -4.41
N THR A 18 1.64 13.41 -3.35
CA THR A 18 1.62 11.97 -3.10
C THR A 18 2.97 11.27 -2.88
N GLU A 19 3.29 10.99 -1.62
CA GLU A 19 4.07 9.78 -1.29
C GLU A 19 3.25 8.57 -1.77
N TYR A 20 3.41 8.15 -3.02
CA TYR A 20 2.96 6.82 -3.44
C TYR A 20 3.85 5.82 -2.71
N ARG A 21 3.42 5.40 -1.52
CA ARG A 21 4.04 4.28 -0.84
C ARG A 21 3.77 3.05 -1.70
N VAL A 22 4.85 2.38 -2.09
CA VAL A 22 4.79 1.18 -2.94
C VAL A 22 4.02 0.10 -2.17
N ILE A 23 2.97 -0.43 -2.81
CA ILE A 23 2.23 -1.60 -2.31
C ILE A 23 2.89 -2.85 -2.90
N GLU A 24 3.38 -3.74 -2.03
CA GLU A 24 4.07 -4.95 -2.47
C GLU A 24 3.05 -6.10 -2.61
N ILE A 25 2.88 -6.57 -3.84
CA ILE A 25 2.00 -7.70 -4.13
C ILE A 25 2.74 -9.02 -3.87
N GLY A 26 2.05 -9.99 -3.26
CA GLY A 26 2.57 -11.31 -2.93
C GLY A 26 3.39 -11.38 -1.64
N LYS A 27 3.69 -10.23 -1.01
CA LYS A 27 4.46 -10.15 0.24
C LYS A 27 3.58 -9.87 1.45
N ILE A 28 4.06 -10.30 2.62
CA ILE A 28 3.46 -9.95 3.89
C ILE A 28 4.10 -8.65 4.39
N GLY A 29 3.27 -7.70 4.79
CA GLY A 29 3.67 -6.50 5.50
C GLY A 29 3.07 -6.45 6.90
N LEU A 30 3.68 -5.68 7.79
CA LEU A 30 3.13 -5.33 9.10
C LEU A 30 2.53 -3.92 9.02
N ILE A 31 1.28 -3.77 9.46
CA ILE A 31 0.63 -2.46 9.62
C ILE A 31 1.20 -1.82 10.89
N GLU A 32 2.08 -0.84 10.73
CA GLU A 32 2.70 -0.10 11.83
C GLU A 32 1.81 1.03 12.38
N SER A 33 0.87 1.54 11.58
CA SER A 33 -0.15 2.50 12.04
C SER A 33 -1.35 2.54 11.10
N GLY A 34 -2.49 3.00 11.61
CA GLY A 34 -3.75 3.13 10.87
C GLY A 34 -4.81 2.20 11.47
N ASP A 35 -5.84 1.90 10.68
CA ASP A 35 -6.78 0.85 11.06
C ASP A 35 -6.05 -0.49 11.17
N ASP A 36 -6.51 -1.40 12.04
CA ASP A 36 -5.89 -2.72 12.22
C ASP A 36 -4.40 -2.74 12.60
N GLU A 37 -3.90 -1.66 13.22
CA GLU A 37 -2.51 -1.54 13.70
C GLU A 37 -2.04 -2.81 14.45
N GLY A 38 -0.80 -3.25 14.13
CA GLY A 38 -0.20 -4.46 14.67
C GLY A 38 -0.69 -5.75 14.00
N SER A 39 -1.53 -5.66 12.97
CA SER A 39 -1.91 -6.80 12.13
C SER A 39 -0.99 -6.89 10.90
N GLN A 40 -0.92 -8.08 10.32
CA GLN A 40 -0.27 -8.33 9.05
C GLN A 40 -1.23 -8.09 7.89
N VAL A 41 -0.68 -7.69 6.75
CA VAL A 41 -1.40 -7.53 5.50
C VAL A 41 -0.68 -8.28 4.38
N LYS A 42 -1.42 -8.89 3.46
CA LYS A 42 -0.89 -9.49 2.24
C LYS A 42 -1.83 -9.17 1.09
N VAL A 43 -1.28 -8.61 0.01
CA VAL A 43 -2.05 -8.39 -1.21
C VAL A 43 -1.72 -9.50 -2.20
N LEU A 44 -2.74 -10.08 -2.83
CA LEU A 44 -2.60 -11.06 -3.89
C LEU A 44 -3.21 -10.49 -5.16
N ASP A 45 -2.50 -10.66 -6.27
CA ASP A 45 -3.04 -10.42 -7.60
C ASP A 45 -3.94 -11.61 -7.96
N ASP A 46 -5.24 -11.35 -8.08
CA ASP A 46 -6.24 -12.33 -8.49
C ASP A 46 -6.84 -11.96 -9.86
N SER A 47 -6.07 -11.21 -10.67
CA SER A 47 -6.51 -10.74 -11.99
C SER A 47 -6.80 -11.87 -12.97
N GLU A 48 -6.11 -13.01 -12.83
CA GLU A 48 -6.34 -14.17 -13.69
C GLU A 48 -7.64 -14.94 -13.37
N LEU A 49 -8.16 -14.85 -12.14
CA LEU A 49 -9.35 -15.59 -11.72
C LEU A 49 -10.58 -14.69 -11.60
N THR A 50 -10.47 -13.55 -10.90
CA THR A 50 -11.59 -12.64 -10.65
C THR A 50 -11.40 -11.26 -11.26
N GLY A 51 -10.19 -10.95 -11.76
CA GLY A 51 -9.89 -9.66 -12.38
C GLY A 51 -9.42 -8.57 -11.42
N GLY A 52 -9.17 -8.87 -10.13
CA GLY A 52 -8.88 -7.85 -9.11
C GLY A 52 -7.77 -8.22 -8.12
N PHE A 53 -7.75 -7.54 -6.96
CA PHE A 53 -6.79 -7.79 -5.89
C PHE A 53 -7.48 -8.27 -4.63
N LEU A 54 -6.95 -9.33 -4.04
CA LEU A 54 -7.37 -9.85 -2.74
C LEU A 54 -6.44 -9.32 -1.65
N ILE A 55 -7.01 -8.62 -0.67
CA ILE A 55 -6.31 -8.05 0.48
C ILE A 55 -6.63 -8.94 1.67
N LEU A 56 -5.62 -9.55 2.27
CA LEU A 56 -5.75 -10.36 3.47
C LEU A 56 -5.18 -9.60 4.66
N THR A 57 -5.91 -9.56 5.77
CA THR A 57 -5.43 -9.04 7.05
C THR A 57 -5.60 -10.05 8.17
N GLY A 58 -4.72 -10.02 9.17
CA GLY A 58 -4.81 -10.95 10.30
C GLY A 58 -3.63 -10.84 11.24
N LYS A 59 -3.66 -11.57 12.37
CA LYS A 59 -2.55 -11.52 13.33
C LYS A 59 -1.33 -12.33 12.88
N ASN A 60 -1.54 -13.42 12.17
CA ASN A 60 -0.47 -14.24 11.61
C ASN A 60 -0.89 -14.91 10.30
N LEU A 61 -0.68 -14.23 9.18
CA LEU A 61 -1.00 -14.74 7.83
C LEU A 61 -0.09 -15.89 7.38
N SER A 62 0.94 -16.23 8.16
CA SER A 62 1.78 -17.42 7.91
C SER A 62 1.26 -18.69 8.60
N ASP A 63 0.35 -18.57 9.56
CA ASP A 63 -0.27 -19.70 10.25
C ASP A 63 -1.68 -19.94 9.69
N PRO A 64 -1.95 -21.09 9.03
CA PRO A 64 -3.25 -21.38 8.45
C PRO A 64 -4.38 -21.54 9.48
N ASN A 65 -4.06 -21.68 10.77
CA ASN A 65 -5.05 -21.73 11.84
C ASN A 65 -5.33 -20.37 12.49
N SER A 66 -4.60 -19.33 12.08
CA SER A 66 -4.84 -17.97 12.56
C SER A 66 -6.06 -17.37 11.87
N GLU A 67 -6.81 -16.56 12.61
CA GLU A 67 -7.92 -15.81 12.04
C GLU A 67 -7.39 -14.78 11.04
N ALA A 68 -7.99 -14.77 9.85
CA ALA A 68 -7.71 -13.85 8.78
C ALA A 68 -9.03 -13.34 8.18
N PHE A 69 -9.00 -12.09 7.73
CA PHE A 69 -10.10 -11.41 7.06
C PHE A 69 -9.66 -11.08 5.65
N ASP A 70 -10.62 -11.13 4.73
CA ASP A 70 -10.40 -10.81 3.33
C ASP A 70 -11.23 -9.60 2.89
N SER A 71 -10.65 -8.82 1.98
CA SER A 71 -11.29 -7.74 1.25
C SER A 71 -10.86 -7.83 -0.21
N TRP A 72 -11.71 -7.37 -1.11
CA TRP A 72 -11.46 -7.45 -2.55
C TRP A 72 -11.70 -6.11 -3.22
N VAL A 73 -10.85 -5.75 -4.18
CA VAL A 73 -10.95 -4.52 -4.98
C VAL A 73 -10.73 -4.85 -6.45
N GLU A 74 -11.38 -4.10 -7.35
CA GLU A 74 -11.40 -4.44 -8.78
C GLU A 74 -10.11 -4.07 -9.50
N ASN A 75 -9.42 -3.02 -9.06
CA ASN A 75 -8.28 -2.45 -9.78
C ASN A 75 -7.25 -1.80 -8.84
N ILE A 76 -6.13 -1.36 -9.42
CA ILE A 76 -5.00 -0.81 -8.66
C ILE A 76 -5.36 0.55 -8.04
N GLU A 77 -6.22 1.34 -8.69
CA GLU A 77 -6.69 2.62 -8.17
C GLU A 77 -7.53 2.44 -6.91
N GLU A 78 -8.43 1.46 -6.89
CA GLU A 78 -9.21 1.08 -5.71
C GLU A 78 -8.34 0.49 -4.60
N LEU A 79 -7.31 -0.30 -4.94
CA LEU A 79 -6.34 -0.79 -3.97
C LEU A 79 -5.63 0.37 -3.25
N HIS A 80 -5.18 1.37 -4.03
CA HIS A 80 -4.60 2.58 -3.45
C HIS A 80 -5.61 3.39 -2.63
N GLY A 81 -6.86 3.46 -3.08
CA GLY A 81 -7.97 4.08 -2.35
C GLY A 81 -8.17 3.42 -0.98
N TYR A 82 -8.26 2.10 -0.96
CA TYR A 82 -8.44 1.29 0.26
C TYR A 82 -7.32 1.56 1.27
N PHE A 83 -6.06 1.46 0.85
CA PHE A 83 -4.91 1.69 1.75
C PHE A 83 -4.88 3.11 2.32
N LYS A 84 -5.31 4.09 1.51
CA LYS A 84 -5.40 5.48 1.92
C LYS A 84 -6.54 5.73 2.90
N GLU A 85 -7.72 5.12 2.66
CA GLU A 85 -8.88 5.22 3.54
C GLU A 85 -8.62 4.60 4.90
N SER A 86 -7.94 3.44 4.94
CA SER A 86 -7.51 2.78 6.17
C SER A 86 -6.34 3.49 6.88
N ASN A 87 -5.78 4.53 6.25
CA ASN A 87 -4.65 5.30 6.77
C ASN A 87 -3.43 4.42 7.13
N TRP A 88 -3.18 3.38 6.32
CA TRP A 88 -2.17 2.37 6.62
C TRP A 88 -0.75 2.84 6.33
N VAL A 89 0.12 2.65 7.32
CA VAL A 89 1.57 2.67 7.16
C VAL A 89 2.07 1.25 7.31
N ILE A 90 2.63 0.70 6.23
CA ILE A 90 3.04 -0.70 6.19
C ILE A 90 4.55 -0.80 6.07
N LYS A 91 5.10 -1.69 6.89
CA LYS A 91 6.46 -2.19 6.77
C LYS A 91 6.45 -3.56 6.11
N TRP A 92 6.85 -3.60 4.85
CA TRP A 92 7.00 -4.84 4.08
C TRP A 92 8.22 -5.63 4.55
N LEU A 93 8.10 -6.97 4.58
CA LEU A 93 9.14 -7.92 4.98
C LEU A 93 9.86 -8.57 3.79
#